data_AF-A0A7C2PR37-F1
#
_entry.id   AF-A0A7C2PR37-F1
#
_cell.length_a   1.000
_cell.length_b   1.000
_cell.length_c   1.000
_cell.angle_alpha   90.00
_cell.angle_beta   90.00
_cell.angle_gamma   90.00
#
_symmetry.space_group_name_H-M   'P 1'
#
loop_
_entity.id
_entity.type
_entity.pdbx_description
1 polymer ?
#
loop_
_entity_poly.entity_id
_entity_poly.type
_entity_poly.pdbx_seq_one_letter_code
_entity_poly.pdbx_strand_id
1 'polypeptide(L)'
;MISHLADESMKGEKVCVSMINRNDLNSLLEECLDRYHSSPLMAHANEKAKNALIHFMETEFLPRFEEYIVTCMDENGVNELDKHWLLQEIHESLYRAEGYSIREHEIFKATDPEGYERFLKEAAQRGFLFHL
;
A
#
# COMPACT_ATOMS: atom_id res chain seq x y z
N MET A 1 59.64 -24.14 -0.03
CA MET A 1 58.85 -25.01 -0.93
C MET A 1 57.70 -25.55 -0.12
N ILE A 2 56.49 -25.52 -0.69
CA ILE A 2 55.22 -26.04 -0.17
C ILE A 2 54.62 -25.20 0.97
N SER A 3 53.38 -24.76 0.97
CA SER A 3 52.38 -24.47 -0.07
C SER A 3 51.26 -23.74 0.69
N HIS A 4 50.70 -22.72 0.06
CA HIS A 4 49.39 -22.16 0.39
C HIS A 4 48.33 -23.26 0.44
N LEU A 5 47.45 -23.23 1.46
CA LEU A 5 45.98 -23.45 1.39
C LEU A 5 45.36 -23.65 2.78
N ALA A 6 44.06 -23.32 2.85
CA ALA A 6 43.16 -23.08 4.00
C ALA A 6 43.32 -21.67 4.59
N ASP A 7 42.61 -20.63 4.15
CA ASP A 7 41.18 -20.52 3.79
C ASP A 7 40.25 -21.05 4.88
N GLU A 8 39.73 -20.11 5.67
CA GLU A 8 38.33 -20.01 6.13
C GLU A 8 38.24 -18.72 6.95
N SER A 9 37.72 -17.64 6.39
CA SER A 9 36.29 -17.33 6.34
C SER A 9 35.93 -16.40 7.49
N MET A 10 35.97 -15.10 7.19
CA MET A 10 35.08 -14.04 7.68
C MET A 10 35.56 -12.69 7.10
N LYS A 11 35.77 -12.66 5.78
CA LYS A 11 35.62 -11.41 5.06
C LYS A 11 34.13 -11.15 5.05
N GLY A 12 33.71 -10.09 5.74
CA GLY A 12 32.31 -9.70 5.80
C GLY A 12 31.70 -9.77 4.42
N GLU A 13 30.80 -10.73 4.23
CA GLU A 13 29.81 -10.65 3.17
C GLU A 13 29.07 -9.35 3.44
N LYS A 14 29.47 -8.30 2.71
CA LYS A 14 28.55 -7.23 2.40
C LYS A 14 27.43 -7.91 1.64
N VAL A 15 26.37 -8.22 2.39
CA VAL A 15 25.08 -8.66 1.88
C VAL A 15 24.77 -7.79 0.67
N CYS A 16 24.50 -8.47 -0.44
CA CYS A 16 24.24 -7.84 -1.72
C CYS A 16 23.02 -6.94 -1.57
N VAL A 17 23.22 -5.65 -1.82
CA VAL A 17 22.24 -4.57 -1.66
C VAL A 17 21.08 -4.81 -2.63
N SER A 18 19.89 -5.09 -2.12
CA SER A 18 18.68 -5.08 -2.95
C SER A 18 18.08 -3.68 -2.90
N MET A 19 18.43 -2.87 -3.91
CA MET A 19 17.72 -1.64 -4.21
C MET A 19 16.23 -1.94 -4.38
N ILE A 20 15.31 -1.17 -3.79
CA ILE A 20 13.97 -1.05 -4.35
C ILE A 20 14.16 -0.39 -5.72
N ASN A 21 14.25 -1.20 -6.78
CA ASN A 21 14.27 -0.70 -8.13
C ASN A 21 12.87 -0.12 -8.43
N ARG A 22 12.76 0.77 -9.40
CA ARG A 22 11.45 1.23 -9.92
C ARG A 22 10.53 0.06 -10.29
N ASN A 23 11.10 -1.08 -10.67
CA ASN A 23 10.37 -2.33 -10.88
C ASN A 23 9.71 -2.87 -9.60
N ASP A 24 10.37 -2.78 -8.44
CA ASP A 24 9.81 -3.20 -7.15
C ASP A 24 8.71 -2.27 -6.67
N LEU A 25 8.82 -0.96 -6.98
CA LEU A 25 7.77 0.04 -6.73
C LEU A 25 6.55 -0.21 -7.62
N ASN A 26 6.75 -0.48 -8.91
CA ASN A 26 5.62 -0.81 -9.80
C ASN A 26 4.89 -2.07 -9.32
N SER A 27 5.62 -3.14 -8.97
CA SER A 27 5.01 -4.35 -8.41
C SER A 27 4.28 -4.09 -7.08
N LEU A 28 4.72 -3.11 -6.29
CA LEU A 28 4.00 -2.69 -5.08
C LEU A 28 2.70 -1.96 -5.38
N LEU A 29 2.71 -1.05 -6.35
CA LEU A 29 1.51 -0.33 -6.75
C LEU A 29 0.47 -1.31 -7.34
N GLU A 30 0.93 -2.28 -8.13
CA GLU A 30 0.09 -3.39 -8.63
C GLU A 30 -0.49 -4.23 -7.48
N GLU A 31 0.32 -4.64 -6.51
CA GLU A 31 -0.15 -5.40 -5.34
C GLU A 31 -1.17 -4.59 -4.52
N CYS A 32 -0.96 -3.28 -4.38
CA CYS A 32 -1.89 -2.39 -3.70
C CYS A 32 -3.26 -2.39 -4.40
N LEU A 33 -3.26 -2.27 -5.73
CA LEU A 33 -4.50 -2.28 -6.52
C LEU A 33 -5.21 -3.64 -6.46
N ASP A 34 -4.47 -4.75 -6.54
CA ASP A 34 -5.03 -6.11 -6.42
C ASP A 34 -5.69 -6.35 -5.05
N ARG A 35 -5.02 -5.91 -3.98
CA ARG A 35 -5.59 -5.95 -2.63
C ARG A 35 -6.82 -5.04 -2.50
N TYR A 36 -6.81 -3.90 -3.17
CA TYR A 36 -7.94 -2.98 -3.21
C TYR A 36 -9.18 -3.61 -3.85
N HIS A 37 -9.01 -4.27 -5.00
CA HIS A 37 -10.08 -5.02 -5.68
C HIS A 37 -10.70 -6.10 -4.79
N SER A 38 -9.90 -6.68 -3.90
CA SER A 38 -10.32 -7.74 -2.97
C SER A 38 -10.84 -7.22 -1.64
N SER A 39 -10.96 -5.89 -1.47
CA SER A 39 -11.37 -5.29 -0.20
C SER A 39 -12.83 -5.57 0.15
N PRO A 40 -13.19 -5.55 1.45
CA PRO A 40 -14.59 -5.66 1.88
C PRO A 40 -15.49 -4.57 1.27
N LEU A 41 -14.93 -3.38 1.03
CA LEU A 41 -15.63 -2.27 0.41
C LEU A 41 -16.01 -2.62 -1.04
N MET A 42 -15.04 -3.11 -1.82
CA MET A 42 -15.26 -3.53 -3.20
C MET A 42 -16.21 -4.73 -3.31
N ALA A 43 -16.25 -5.62 -2.32
CA ALA A 43 -17.18 -6.74 -2.30
C ALA A 43 -18.66 -6.30 -2.23
N HIS A 44 -18.94 -5.15 -1.63
CA HIS A 44 -20.30 -4.62 -1.43
C HIS A 44 -20.75 -3.62 -2.50
N ALA A 45 -19.79 -3.05 -3.24
CA ALA A 45 -20.03 -2.07 -4.26
C ALA A 45 -20.63 -2.68 -5.54
N ASN A 46 -21.64 -2.02 -6.11
CA ASN A 46 -22.09 -2.29 -7.47
C ASN A 46 -21.02 -1.86 -8.51
N GLU A 47 -21.24 -2.21 -9.78
CA GLU A 47 -20.28 -1.91 -10.87
C GLU A 47 -19.95 -0.41 -11.00
N LYS A 48 -20.96 0.46 -10.85
CA LYS A 48 -20.78 1.91 -10.93
C LYS A 48 -19.86 2.42 -9.81
N ALA A 49 -20.10 1.99 -8.58
CA ALA A 49 -19.28 2.35 -7.43
C ALA A 49 -17.86 1.80 -7.57
N LYS A 50 -17.70 0.53 -7.96
CA LYS A 50 -16.39 -0.08 -8.23
C LYS A 50 -15.56 0.75 -9.20
N ASN A 51 -16.15 1.14 -10.32
CA ASN A 51 -15.43 1.93 -11.33
C ASN A 51 -15.02 3.30 -10.80
N ALA A 52 -15.88 3.98 -10.02
CA ALA A 52 -15.55 5.27 -9.42
C ALA A 52 -14.44 5.17 -8.36
N LEU A 53 -14.47 4.11 -7.55
CA LEU A 53 -13.50 3.83 -6.50
C LEU A 53 -12.13 3.46 -7.07
N ILE A 54 -12.09 2.57 -8.07
CA ILE A 54 -10.87 2.23 -8.80
C ILE A 54 -10.29 3.49 -9.45
N HIS A 55 -11.13 4.28 -10.12
CA HIS A 55 -10.67 5.53 -10.75
C HIS A 55 -10.02 6.47 -9.74
N PHE A 56 -10.63 6.67 -8.57
CA PHE A 56 -10.04 7.45 -7.48
C PHE A 56 -8.72 6.85 -6.98
N MET A 57 -8.65 5.53 -6.82
CA MET A 57 -7.44 4.83 -6.40
C MET A 57 -6.29 5.05 -7.39
N GLU A 58 -6.55 4.88 -8.68
CA GLU A 58 -5.54 5.02 -9.74
C GLU A 58 -5.13 6.47 -10.01
N THR A 59 -6.06 7.41 -9.94
CA THR A 59 -5.80 8.80 -10.36
C THR A 59 -5.43 9.74 -9.23
N GLU A 60 -5.78 9.41 -7.99
CA GLU A 60 -5.59 10.31 -6.85
C GLU A 60 -4.74 9.70 -5.74
N PHE A 61 -5.04 8.46 -5.33
CA PHE A 61 -4.33 7.85 -4.20
C PHE A 61 -2.96 7.29 -4.59
N LEU A 62 -2.90 6.37 -5.56
CA LEU A 62 -1.66 5.70 -5.96
C LEU A 62 -0.56 6.67 -6.42
N PRO A 63 -0.84 7.74 -7.19
CA PRO A 63 0.19 8.72 -7.53
C PRO A 63 0.79 9.43 -6.31
N ARG A 64 -0.04 9.76 -5.31
CA ARG A 64 0.44 10.38 -4.06
C ARG A 64 1.18 9.40 -3.18
N PHE A 65 0.75 8.14 -3.17
CA PHE A 65 1.44 7.06 -2.48
C PHE A 65 2.84 6.83 -3.05
N GLU A 66 2.96 6.78 -4.38
CA GLU A 66 4.26 6.71 -5.06
C GLU A 66 5.16 7.88 -4.67
N GLU A 67 4.66 9.12 -4.73
CA GLU A 67 5.41 10.34 -4.38
C GLU A 67 5.92 10.31 -2.94
N TYR A 68 5.09 9.86 -1.99
CA TYR A 68 5.49 9.73 -0.59
C TYR A 68 6.55 8.64 -0.38
N ILE A 69 6.41 7.48 -1.02
CA ILE A 69 7.40 6.40 -0.92
C ILE A 69 8.76 6.89 -1.41
N VAL A 70 8.79 7.53 -2.58
CA VAL A 70 10.04 8.07 -3.16
C VAL A 70 10.66 9.11 -2.23
N THR A 71 9.86 10.04 -1.72
CA THR A 71 10.34 11.08 -0.79
C THR A 71 10.91 10.47 0.49
N CYS A 72 10.20 9.52 1.11
CA CYS A 72 10.69 8.85 2.32
C CYS A 72 11.98 8.06 2.08
N MET A 73 12.13 7.41 0.92
CA MET A 73 13.37 6.72 0.56
C MET A 73 14.54 7.70 0.40
N ASP A 74 14.31 8.83 -0.29
CA ASP A 74 15.31 9.87 -0.51
C ASP A 74 15.75 10.54 0.80
N GLU A 75 14.80 10.92 1.65
CA GLU A 75 15.06 11.64 2.91
C GLU A 75 15.81 10.79 3.95
N ASN A 76 15.50 9.49 4.02
CA ASN A 76 16.15 8.60 5.00
C ASN A 76 17.48 8.04 4.48
N GLY A 77 17.80 8.19 3.20
CA GLY A 77 18.99 7.59 2.58
C GLY A 77 18.98 6.06 2.65
N VAL A 78 17.79 5.47 2.83
CA VAL A 78 17.61 4.03 3.03
C VAL A 78 16.95 3.44 1.79
N ASN A 79 17.73 2.68 1.03
CA ASN A 79 17.24 1.85 -0.07
C ASN A 79 16.68 0.48 0.41
N GLU A 80 16.78 0.21 1.72
CA GLU A 80 16.43 -1.08 2.36
C GLU A 80 15.72 -0.83 3.71
N LEU A 81 14.43 -0.56 3.67
CA LEU A 81 13.55 -0.64 4.84
C LEU A 81 12.60 -1.81 4.63
N ASP A 82 12.14 -2.43 5.72
CA ASP A 82 11.13 -3.48 5.65
C ASP A 82 9.93 -2.94 4.86
N LYS A 83 9.80 -3.46 3.64
CA LYS A 83 8.84 -3.07 2.63
C LYS A 83 7.44 -2.98 3.24
N HIS A 84 7.09 -3.92 4.10
CA HIS A 84 5.74 -3.99 4.69
C HIS A 84 5.48 -2.91 5.73
N TRP A 85 6.44 -2.62 6.60
CA TRP A 85 6.26 -1.61 7.65
C TRP A 85 6.16 -0.20 7.05
N LEU A 86 7.05 0.14 6.12
CA LEU A 86 7.05 1.47 5.48
C LEU A 86 5.77 1.71 4.68
N LEU A 87 5.29 0.71 3.94
CA LEU A 87 4.05 0.82 3.17
C LEU A 87 2.84 1.02 4.06
N GLN A 88 2.79 0.32 5.19
CA GLN A 88 1.70 0.48 6.14
C GLN A 88 1.72 1.88 6.77
N GLU A 89 2.87 2.38 7.20
CA GLU A 89 3.03 3.73 7.75
C GLU A 89 2.65 4.81 6.72
N ILE A 90 3.13 4.72 5.48
CA ILE A 90 2.81 5.70 4.44
C ILE A 90 1.32 5.65 4.09
N HIS A 91 0.76 4.44 3.96
CA HIS A 91 -0.67 4.27 3.68
C HIS A 91 -1.51 4.87 4.81
N GLU A 92 -1.23 4.54 6.07
CA GLU A 92 -1.91 5.11 7.23
C GLU A 92 -1.74 6.64 7.31
N SER A 93 -0.56 7.16 6.99
CA SER A 93 -0.27 8.59 6.97
C SER A 93 -1.14 9.31 5.93
N LEU A 94 -1.20 8.82 4.69
CA LEU A 94 -2.06 9.41 3.65
C LEU A 94 -3.54 9.35 4.04
N TYR A 95 -4.01 8.21 4.56
CA TYR A 95 -5.41 8.08 5.00
C TYR A 95 -5.76 9.04 6.14
N ARG A 96 -4.82 9.28 7.07
CA ARG A 96 -5.03 10.16 8.22
C ARG A 96 -4.86 11.65 7.87
N ALA A 97 -3.82 12.00 7.12
CA ALA A 97 -3.43 13.38 6.84
C ALA A 97 -4.26 14.00 5.71
N GLU A 98 -4.52 13.24 4.65
CA GLU A 98 -5.22 13.73 3.44
C GLU A 98 -6.70 13.32 3.41
N GLY A 99 -7.16 12.54 4.40
CA GLY A 99 -8.56 12.16 4.53
C GLY A 99 -9.04 11.20 3.45
N TYR A 100 -8.15 10.39 2.87
CA TYR A 100 -8.52 9.47 1.80
C TYR A 100 -9.56 8.41 2.23
N SER A 101 -9.62 8.01 3.51
CA SER A 101 -10.73 7.19 4.03
C SER A 101 -12.07 7.90 3.83
N ILE A 102 -12.16 9.15 4.25
CA ILE A 102 -13.41 9.93 4.16
C ILE A 102 -13.82 10.05 2.69
N ARG A 103 -12.86 10.37 1.82
CA ARG A 103 -13.10 10.58 0.40
C ARG A 103 -13.58 9.31 -0.32
N GLU A 104 -12.97 8.17 0.00
CA GLU A 104 -13.43 6.86 -0.47
C GLU A 104 -14.87 6.57 -0.03
N HIS A 105 -15.20 6.81 1.24
CA HIS A 105 -16.55 6.62 1.78
C HIS A 105 -17.58 7.55 1.09
N GLU A 106 -17.21 8.80 0.81
CA GLU A 106 -18.05 9.75 0.09
C GLU A 106 -18.34 9.30 -1.33
N ILE A 107 -17.32 8.80 -2.05
CA ILE A 107 -17.47 8.26 -3.40
C ILE A 107 -18.42 7.05 -3.37
N PHE A 108 -18.20 6.10 -2.46
CA PHE A 108 -19.04 4.91 -2.37
C PHE A 108 -20.49 5.30 -2.04
N LYS A 109 -20.71 6.13 -1.02
CA LYS A 109 -22.04 6.60 -0.63
C LYS A 109 -22.76 7.33 -1.77
N ALA A 110 -22.06 8.14 -2.55
CA ALA A 110 -22.66 8.89 -3.66
C ALA A 110 -23.00 8.01 -4.87
N THR A 111 -22.22 6.95 -5.10
CA THR A 111 -22.34 6.12 -6.30
C THR A 111 -23.22 4.89 -6.11
N ASP A 112 -23.25 4.32 -4.91
CA ASP A 112 -24.09 3.18 -4.52
C ASP A 112 -24.55 3.29 -3.05
N PRO A 113 -25.56 4.14 -2.76
CA PRO A 113 -26.05 4.36 -1.39
C PRO A 113 -26.52 3.08 -0.71
N GLU A 114 -27.20 2.19 -1.43
CA GLU A 114 -27.73 0.94 -0.88
C GLU A 114 -26.61 -0.06 -0.57
N GLY A 115 -25.60 -0.16 -1.46
CA GLY A 115 -24.38 -0.94 -1.20
C GLY A 115 -23.62 -0.43 0.02
N TYR A 116 -23.52 0.89 0.14
CA TYR A 116 -22.89 1.54 1.28
C TYR A 116 -23.62 1.26 2.60
N GLU A 117 -24.95 1.30 2.63
CA GLU A 117 -25.73 0.93 3.82
C GLU A 117 -25.54 -0.54 4.22
N ARG A 118 -25.52 -1.46 3.25
CA ARG A 118 -25.23 -2.89 3.51
C ARG A 118 -23.83 -3.06 4.10
N PHE A 119 -22.85 -2.39 3.51
CA PHE A 119 -21.46 -2.40 3.97
C PHE A 119 -21.35 -1.91 5.42
N LEU A 120 -21.95 -0.77 5.77
CA LEU A 120 -21.92 -0.24 7.13
C LEU A 120 -22.59 -1.17 8.15
N LYS A 121 -23.70 -1.81 7.76
CA LYS A 121 -24.40 -2.76 8.62
C LYS A 121 -23.54 -4.00 8.91
N GLU A 122 -22.84 -4.53 7.91
CA GLU A 122 -21.92 -5.64 8.08
C GLU A 122 -20.67 -5.25 8.88
N ALA A 123 -20.12 -4.07 8.63
CA ALA A 123 -18.98 -3.53 9.38
C ALA A 123 -19.29 -3.43 10.88
N ALA A 124 -20.48 -2.90 11.22
CA ALA A 124 -20.95 -2.83 12.61
C ALA A 124 -21.13 -4.20 13.27
N GLN A 125 -21.55 -5.22 12.50
CA GLN A 125 -21.73 -6.60 13.02
C GLN A 125 -20.41 -7.33 13.24
N ARG A 126 -19.41 -7.07 12.39
CA ARG A 126 -18.08 -7.69 12.48
C ARG A 126 -17.11 -6.95 13.40
N GLY A 127 -17.50 -5.79 13.93
CA GLY A 127 -16.66 -4.97 14.80
C GLY A 127 -15.55 -4.22 14.06
N PHE A 128 -15.71 -3.97 12.76
CA PHE A 128 -14.84 -3.04 12.04
C PHE A 128 -15.16 -1.62 12.50
N LEU A 129 -14.42 -1.12 13.48
CA LEU A 129 -14.41 0.30 13.81
C LEU A 129 -13.52 1.00 12.79
N PHE A 130 -14.13 1.73 11.87
CA PHE A 130 -13.40 2.69 11.06
C PHE A 130 -12.77 3.72 12.01
N HIS A 131 -11.48 4.00 11.83
CA HIS A 131 -10.91 5.23 12.33
C HIS A 131 -11.42 6.37 11.43
N LEU A 132 -12.65 6.82 11.72
CA LEU A 132 -13.21 8.08 11.23
C LEU A 132 -12.85 9.21 12.20
#